data_AF-A0A482W221-F1
#
_entry.id   AF-A0A482W221-F1
#
_cell.length_a   1.000
_cell.length_b   1.000
_cell.length_c   1.000
_cell.angle_alpha   90.00
_cell.angle_beta   90.00
_cell.angle_gamma   90.00
#
_symmetry.space_group_name_H-M   'P 1'
#
loop_
_entity.id
_entity.type
_entity.pdbx_description
1 polymer ?
#
loop_
_entity_poly.entity_id
_entity_poly.type
_entity_poly.pdbx_seq_one_letter_code
_entity_poly.pdbx_strand_id
1 'polypeptide(L)' 'NPSYQFGFDVSDDLYTNYQNRKEQREGNKITGSYSVVDSDGFVRTVTYTADPKDGFKAEVRFGVLCTRHYFT' A
#
# COMPACT_ATOMS: atom_id res chain seq x y z
N ASN A 1 0.70 -15.02 22.08
CA ASN A 1 0.78 -14.78 20.63
C ASN A 1 1.25 -13.38 20.36
N PRO A 2 2.32 -13.16 19.59
CA PRO A 2 2.80 -11.82 19.27
C PRO A 2 1.80 -11.10 18.36
N SER A 3 1.70 -9.78 18.52
CA SER A 3 0.83 -8.92 17.72
C SER A 3 1.41 -7.52 17.58
N TYR A 4 1.19 -6.90 16.42
CA TYR A 4 1.47 -5.48 16.20
C TYR A 4 0.54 -4.92 15.13
N GLN A 5 0.47 -3.59 15.09
CA GLN A 5 -0.12 -2.83 14.00
C GLN A 5 0.77 -1.62 13.76
N PHE A 6 1.02 -1.30 12.49
CA PHE A 6 1.64 -0.04 12.12
C PHE A 6 1.09 0.45 10.78
N GLY A 7 1.22 1.75 10.55
CA GLY A 7 0.94 2.35 9.26
C GLY A 7 1.48 3.77 9.16
N PHE A 8 1.55 4.25 7.94
CA PHE A 8 1.90 5.63 7.62
C PHE A 8 1.27 6.03 6.29
N ASP A 9 1.18 7.34 6.10
CA ASP A 9 0.70 7.98 4.89
C ASP A 9 1.62 9.15 4.56
N VAL A 10 1.98 9.29 3.28
CA VAL A 10 2.76 10.39 2.72
C VAL A 10 1.91 11.04 1.63
N SER A 11 1.73 12.35 1.74
CA SER A 11 1.05 13.18 0.74
C SER A 11 1.92 14.39 0.45
N ASP A 12 2.55 14.37 -0.71
CA ASP A 12 3.43 15.44 -1.17
C ASP A 12 3.12 15.76 -2.63
N ASP A 13 2.31 16.80 -2.81
CA ASP A 13 1.80 17.23 -4.10
C ASP A 13 2.91 17.77 -5.00
N LEU A 14 3.95 18.39 -4.43
CA LEU A 14 5.04 19.00 -5.20
C LEU A 14 5.84 17.95 -5.96
N TYR A 15 6.07 16.79 -5.34
CA TYR A 15 6.82 15.69 -5.94
C TYR A 15 5.94 14.53 -6.42
N THR A 16 4.61 14.68 -6.34
CA THR A 16 3.63 13.61 -6.64
C THR A 16 3.93 12.34 -5.85
N ASN A 17 4.44 12.49 -4.63
CA ASN A 17 4.81 11.39 -3.76
C ASN A 17 3.63 11.07 -2.84
N TYR A 18 2.75 10.20 -3.32
CA TYR A 18 1.64 9.64 -2.55
C TYR A 18 1.94 8.18 -2.22
N GLN A 19 2.12 7.91 -0.94
CA GLN A 19 2.38 6.57 -0.44
C GLN A 19 1.52 6.28 0.77
N ASN A 20 1.06 5.04 0.89
CA ASN A 20 0.52 4.56 2.15
C ASN A 20 1.02 3.16 2.44
N ARG A 21 1.02 2.82 3.73
CA ARG A 21 1.23 1.45 4.18
C ARG A 21 0.47 1.20 5.45
N LYS A 22 -0.13 0.02 5.56
CA LYS A 22 -0.66 -0.53 6.80
C LYS A 22 -0.34 -2.01 6.88
N GLU A 23 0.08 -2.47 8.05
CA GLU A 23 0.38 -3.87 8.29
C GLU A 23 0.02 -4.24 9.72
N GLN A 24 -0.48 -5.45 9.87
CA GLN A 24 -0.77 -6.03 11.17
C GLN A 24 -0.32 -7.47 11.23
N ARG A 25 0.03 -7.90 12.44
CA ARG A 25 0.32 -9.29 12.77
C ARG A 25 -0.59 -9.77 13.88
N GLU A 26 -1.13 -10.95 13.69
CA GLU A 26 -1.88 -11.70 14.69
C GLU A 26 -1.31 -13.12 14.78
N GLY A 27 -0.52 -13.38 15.83
CA GLY A 27 0.15 -14.67 16.00
C GLY A 27 1.16 -14.93 14.89
N ASN A 28 0.83 -15.85 13.98
CA ASN A 28 1.68 -16.22 12.84
C ASN A 28 1.14 -15.70 11.49
N LYS A 29 0.03 -14.96 11.50
CA LYS A 29 -0.56 -14.37 10.30
C LYS A 29 -0.19 -12.90 10.21
N ILE A 30 0.31 -12.47 9.06
CA ILE A 30 0.54 -11.07 8.70
C ILE A 30 -0.42 -10.72 7.58
N THR A 31 -1.04 -9.55 7.67
CA THR A 31 -1.84 -8.96 6.58
C THR A 31 -1.47 -7.50 6.45
N GLY A 32 -1.40 -7.01 5.22
CA GLY A 32 -1.11 -5.60 5.00
C GLY A 32 -1.45 -5.13 3.60
N SER A 33 -1.31 -3.84 3.40
CA SER A 33 -1.39 -3.19 2.10
C SER A 33 -0.39 -2.05 2.03
N TYR A 34 0.17 -1.82 0.86
CA TYR A 34 0.86 -0.57 0.54
C TYR A 34 0.39 -0.04 -0.80
N SER A 35 0.49 1.28 -0.99
CA SER A 35 0.37 1.91 -2.30
C SER A 35 1.48 2.91 -2.55
N VAL A 36 1.87 3.05 -3.82
CA VAL A 36 2.85 4.01 -4.30
C VAL A 36 2.44 4.52 -5.67
N VAL A 37 2.78 5.76 -5.99
CA VAL A 37 2.73 6.27 -7.37
C VAL A 37 3.99 5.82 -8.10
N ASP A 38 3.83 4.99 -9.13
CA ASP A 38 4.91 4.59 -10.03
C ASP A 38 5.33 5.75 -10.93
N SER A 39 6.50 5.63 -11.56
CA SER A 39 7.07 6.68 -12.43
C SER A 39 6.24 6.99 -13.68
N ASP A 40 5.33 6.08 -14.06
CA ASP A 40 4.37 6.24 -15.13
C ASP A 40 3.06 6.94 -14.69
N GLY A 41 2.97 7.34 -13.42
CA GLY A 41 1.83 8.05 -12.85
C GLY A 41 0.68 7.14 -12.38
N PHE A 42 0.82 5.82 -12.51
CA PHE A 42 -0.17 4.89 -11.97
C PHE A 42 0.06 4.65 -10.48
N VAL A 43 -1.04 4.51 -9.74
CA VAL A 43 -1.02 4.05 -8.35
C VAL A 43 -0.98 2.53 -8.36
N ARG A 44 0.11 1.96 -7.88
CA ARG A 44 0.21 0.53 -7.59
C ARG A 44 -0.21 0.29 -6.15
N THR A 45 -1.25 -0.50 -5.95
CA THR A 45 -1.69 -0.97 -4.63
C THR A 45 -1.44 -2.46 -4.52
N VAL A 46 -0.73 -2.89 -3.49
CA VAL A 46 -0.46 -4.30 -3.20
C VAL A 46 -1.08 -4.66 -1.87
N THR A 47 -2.00 -5.62 -1.88
CA THR A 47 -2.56 -6.23 -0.67
C THR A 47 -1.95 -7.61 -0.48
N TYR A 48 -1.49 -7.93 0.72
CA TYR A 48 -0.76 -9.17 0.98
C TYR A 48 -1.17 -9.87 2.27
N THR A 49 -0.96 -11.18 2.29
CA THR A 49 -1.09 -12.06 3.47
C THR A 49 0.13 -12.96 3.54
N ALA A 50 0.62 -13.27 4.75
CA ALA A 50 1.65 -14.27 4.98
C ALA A 50 1.32 -15.12 6.20
N ASP A 51 1.38 -16.45 6.07
CA ASP A 51 1.23 -17.39 7.17
C ASP A 51 1.99 -18.72 6.92
N PRO A 52 2.17 -19.58 7.94
CA PRO A 52 2.94 -20.82 7.79
C PRO A 52 2.31 -21.89 6.89
N LYS A 53 0.99 -21.82 6.64
CA LYS A 53 0.26 -22.83 5.87
C LYS A 53 0.26 -22.50 4.38
N ASP A 54 0.01 -21.23 4.07
CA ASP A 54 -0.24 -20.75 2.72
C ASP A 54 0.93 -19.92 2.15
N GLY A 55 1.94 -19.61 2.97
CA GLY A 55 3.08 -18.79 2.58
C GLY A 55 2.70 -17.34 2.33
N PHE A 56 3.52 -16.62 1.57
CA PHE A 56 3.23 -15.24 1.15
C PHE A 56 2.35 -15.24 -0.11
N LYS A 57 1.26 -14.47 -0.07
CA LYS A 57 0.36 -14.22 -1.21
C LYS A 57 0.08 -12.74 -1.32
N ALA A 58 0.02 -12.23 -2.55
CA ALA A 58 -0.28 -10.83 -2.81
C ALA A 58 -1.18 -10.65 -4.04
N GLU A 59 -2.01 -9.61 -4.01
CA GLU A 59 -2.79 -9.11 -5.14
C GLU A 59 -2.30 -7.69 -5.45
N VAL A 60 -2.08 -7.41 -6.73
CA VAL A 60 -1.63 -6.10 -7.23
C VAL A 60 -2.74 -5.47 -8.05
N ARG A 61 -3.05 -4.20 -7.77
CA ARG A 61 -4.01 -3.39 -8.52
C ARG A 61 -3.35 -2.11 -8.99
N PHE A 62 -3.62 -1.72 -10.24
CA PHE A 62 -3.18 -0.46 -10.82
C PHE A 62 -4.37 0.47 -10.96
N GLY A 63 -4.24 1.69 -10.47
CA GLY A 63 -5.24 2.76 -10.61
C GLY A 63 -4.61 4.00 -11.22
N VAL A 64 -5.41 4.87 -11.82
CA VAL A 64 -4.95 6.19 -12.27
C VAL A 64 -4.93 7.13 -11.07
N LEU A 65 -3.85 7.89 -10.90
CA LEU A 65 -3.83 8.98 -9.93
C LEU A 65 -4.80 10.06 -10.39
N CYS A 66 -5.89 10.27 -9.65
CA CYS A 66 -6.81 11.38 -9.90
C CYS A 66 -6.23 12.65 -9.27
N THR A 67 -5.25 13.26 -9.91
CA THR A 67 -4.83 14.62 -9.56
C THR A 67 -5.90 15.59 -10.07
N ARG A 68 -6.37 16.46 -9.16
CA ARG A 68 -7.33 17.52 -9.49
C ARG A 68 -6.74 18.37 -10.62
N HIS A 69 -7.33 18.31 -11.81
CA HIS A 69 -6.98 19.21 -12.91
C HIS A 69 -7.29 20.65 -12.47
N TYR A 70 -6.29 21.40 -12.01
CA TYR A 70 -6.36 22.85 -12.05
C TYR A 70 -6.20 23.26 -13.51
N PHE A 71 -7.32 23.55 -14.18
CA PHE A 71 -7.28 24.36 -15.40
C PHE A 71 -6.87 25.78 -14.99
N THR A 72 -5.88 26.34 -15.69
CA THR A 72 -5.38 27.71 -15.53
C THR A 72 -6.47 28.75 -15.75
#